data_AF-A0A816ZNX3-F1
#
_entry.id   AF-A0A816ZNX3-F1
#
_cell.length_a   1.000
_cell.length_b   1.000
_cell.length_c   1.000
_cell.angle_alpha   90.00
_cell.angle_beta   90.00
_cell.angle_gamma   90.00
#
_symmetry.space_group_name_H-M   'P 1'
#
loop_
_entity.id
_entity.type
_entity.pdbx_description
1 polymer ?
#
loop_
_entity_poly.entity_id
_entity_poly.type
_entity_poly.pdbx_seq_one_letter_code
_entity_poly.pdbx_strand_id
1 'polypeptide(L)'
;MATQPLLKAGLRLSIGSGNNTIVWSDNWIPDTKPQPTTPCGPSFNPNLRICDQFDSTSQGWNLPKLQSLISHDDIPLIQSLRLPRSSRSDGYCWAPTKSGAYTVQSGYALAMEMDSTRAPPL
;
A
#
# COMPACT_ATOMS: atom_id res chain seq x y z
N MET A 1 12.02 -18.72 -16.77
CA MET A 1 11.02 -18.72 -15.67
C MET A 1 11.02 -17.34 -15.02
N ALA A 2 10.03 -16.48 -15.33
CA ALA A 2 9.93 -15.13 -14.80
C ALA A 2 8.51 -14.91 -14.24
N THR A 3 8.23 -15.44 -13.05
CA THR A 3 6.89 -15.36 -12.42
C THR A 3 6.88 -14.49 -11.16
N GLN A 4 8.03 -14.31 -10.51
CA GLN A 4 8.15 -13.51 -9.28
C GLN A 4 7.93 -11.99 -9.42
N PRO A 5 8.38 -11.28 -10.48
CA PRO A 5 8.21 -9.83 -10.53
C PRO A 5 6.75 -9.42 -10.79
N LEU A 6 6.01 -10.21 -11.57
CA LEU A 6 4.58 -9.97 -11.87
C LEU A 6 3.71 -10.14 -10.62
N LEU A 7 3.97 -11.17 -9.81
CA LEU A 7 3.28 -11.37 -8.55
C LEU A 7 3.52 -10.21 -7.58
N LYS A 8 4.76 -9.76 -7.43
CA LYS A 8 5.10 -8.62 -6.55
C LYS A 8 4.41 -7.33 -6.97
N ALA A 9 4.21 -7.12 -8.27
CA ALA A 9 3.58 -5.91 -8.77
C ALA A 9 2.06 -5.87 -8.59
N GLY A 10 1.40 -7.03 -8.48
CA GLY A 10 -0.03 -7.12 -8.19
C GLY A 10 -0.37 -7.25 -6.70
N LEU A 11 0.63 -7.51 -5.84
CA LEU A 11 0.45 -7.63 -4.40
C LEU A 11 0.50 -6.25 -3.73
N ARG A 12 -0.55 -5.93 -2.98
CA ARG A 12 -0.66 -4.80 -2.06
C ARG A 12 -0.65 -5.32 -0.64
N LEU A 13 -0.01 -4.60 0.27
CA LEU A 13 -0.09 -4.91 1.69
C LEU A 13 -1.43 -4.48 2.27
N SER A 14 -2.10 -5.41 2.95
CA SER A 14 -3.27 -5.13 3.77
C SER A 14 -2.81 -4.84 5.20
N ILE A 15 -3.11 -3.63 5.67
CA ILE A 15 -2.72 -3.19 7.00
C ILE A 15 -3.51 -3.95 8.07
N GLY A 16 -2.78 -4.70 8.88
CA GLY A 16 -3.27 -5.42 10.04
C GLY A 16 -2.96 -4.64 11.31
N SER A 17 -1.92 -5.11 12.01
CA SER A 17 -1.35 -4.45 13.19
C SER A 17 -0.35 -3.34 12.82
N GLY A 18 0.11 -3.30 11.56
CA GLY A 18 1.06 -2.31 11.06
C GLY A 18 2.47 -2.47 11.65
N ASN A 19 2.75 -3.56 12.37
CA ASN A 19 3.99 -3.73 13.11
C ASN A 19 5.14 -4.28 12.22
N ASN A 20 4.78 -4.96 11.14
CA ASN A 20 5.75 -5.46 10.15
C ASN A 20 5.75 -4.66 8.84
N THR A 21 4.96 -3.58 8.76
CA THR A 21 4.85 -2.75 7.56
C THR A 21 5.58 -1.43 7.76
N ILE A 22 6.52 -1.13 6.87
CA ILE A 22 7.30 0.10 6.84
C ILE A 22 6.61 1.08 5.89
N VAL A 23 6.29 2.27 6.40
CA VAL A 23 5.54 3.31 5.68
C VAL A 23 6.13 3.63 4.31
N TRP A 24 7.46 3.72 4.23
CA TRP A 24 8.16 4.23 3.05
C TRP A 24 8.61 3.15 2.06
N SER A 25 8.73 1.89 2.51
CA SER A 25 9.23 0.79 1.67
C SER A 25 8.12 -0.10 1.13
N ASP A 26 7.02 -0.21 1.86
CA ASP A 26 5.94 -1.12 1.53
C ASP A 26 4.82 -0.43 0.72
N ASN A 27 4.18 -1.19 -0.16
CA ASN A 27 3.05 -0.72 -0.97
C ASN A 27 1.73 -0.98 -0.23
N TRP A 28 1.39 -0.13 0.73
CA TRP A 28 0.21 -0.28 1.58
C TRP A 28 -0.91 0.74 1.30
N ILE A 29 -0.62 1.83 0.60
CA ILE A 29 -1.60 2.85 0.23
C ILE A 29 -2.50 2.34 -0.91
N PRO A 30 -3.82 2.59 -0.84
CA PRO A 30 -4.74 2.10 -1.84
C PRO A 30 -4.79 2.96 -3.10
N ASP A 31 -3.64 3.22 -3.75
CA ASP A 31 -3.60 3.99 -4.99
C ASP A 31 -3.71 3.12 -6.26
N THR A 32 -4.15 3.72 -7.37
CA THR A 32 -4.25 3.10 -8.70
C THR A 32 -2.92 2.48 -9.15
N LYS A 33 -1.79 3.06 -8.73
CA LYS A 33 -0.46 2.48 -8.91
C LYS A 33 0.13 2.12 -7.54
N PRO A 34 0.66 0.90 -7.35
CA PRO A 34 1.39 0.56 -6.14
C PRO A 34 2.70 1.34 -6.12
N GLN A 35 2.69 2.50 -5.46
CA GLN A 35 3.87 3.32 -5.22
C GLN A 35 4.09 3.49 -3.70
N PRO A 36 5.36 3.54 -3.27
CA PRO A 36 5.70 3.89 -1.90
C PRO A 36 5.26 5.32 -1.59
N THR A 37 4.92 5.55 -0.33
CA THR A 37 4.47 6.86 0.15
C THR A 37 5.56 7.90 0.00
N THR A 38 5.19 9.11 -0.45
CA THR A 38 6.15 10.20 -0.57
C THR A 38 6.30 10.92 0.78
N PRO A 39 7.51 11.02 1.34
CA PRO A 39 7.72 11.78 2.58
C PRO A 39 7.52 13.27 2.33
N CYS A 40 6.70 13.90 3.15
CA CYS A 40 6.43 15.33 3.15
C CYS A 40 6.62 15.84 4.59
N GLY A 41 7.88 16.03 4.99
CA GLY A 41 8.20 16.52 6.34
C GLY A 41 9.70 16.67 6.59
N PRO A 42 10.10 17.46 7.60
CA PRO A 42 11.51 17.68 7.93
C PRO A 42 12.17 16.47 8.62
N SER A 43 11.36 15.58 9.21
CA SER A 43 11.81 14.37 9.90
C SER A 43 11.49 13.13 9.08
N PHE A 44 12.48 12.62 8.35
CA PHE A 44 12.37 11.36 7.61
C PHE A 44 12.92 10.20 8.46
N ASN A 45 12.04 9.30 8.88
CA ASN A 45 12.41 8.09 9.60
C ASN A 45 12.27 6.87 8.66
N PRO A 46 13.35 6.31 8.12
CA PRO A 46 13.26 5.20 7.15
C PRO A 46 12.66 3.92 7.72
N ASN A 47 12.72 3.73 9.05
CA ASN A 47 12.14 2.59 9.76
C ASN A 47 10.76 2.88 10.36
N LEU A 48 10.08 3.95 9.92
CA LEU A 48 8.77 4.32 10.43
C LEU A 48 7.76 3.20 10.10
N ARG A 49 7.11 2.67 11.14
CA ARG A 49 6.10 1.64 11.02
C ARG A 49 4.71 2.23 10.91
N ILE A 50 3.81 1.46 10.32
CA ILE A 50 2.40 1.84 10.20
C ILE A 50 1.72 1.91 11.56
N CYS A 51 2.09 1.04 12.50
CA CYS A 51 1.56 1.05 13.86
C CYS A 51 1.79 2.38 14.60
N ASP A 52 2.88 3.11 14.31
CA ASP A 52 3.16 4.42 14.92
C ASP A 52 2.19 5.52 14.46
N GLN A 53 1.53 5.29 13.32
CA GLN A 53 0.53 6.18 12.74
C GLN A 53 -0.88 5.86 13.25
N PHE A 54 -1.04 4.87 14.12
CA PHE A 54 -2.30 4.57 14.74
C PHE A 54 -2.53 5.47 15.94
N ASP A 55 -3.79 5.88 16.11
CA ASP A 55 -4.26 6.56 17.29
C ASP A 55 -4.77 5.52 18.30
N SER A 56 -4.09 5.41 19.44
CA SER A 56 -4.43 4.46 20.50
C SER A 56 -5.78 4.77 21.16
N THR A 57 -6.28 6.01 21.05
CA THR A 57 -7.53 6.44 21.68
C THR A 57 -8.74 6.19 20.78
N SER A 58 -8.59 6.47 19.48
CA SER A 58 -9.69 6.46 18.51
C SER A 58 -9.80 5.15 17.72
N GLN A 59 -8.88 4.20 17.94
CA GLN A 59 -8.71 2.99 17.10
C GLN A 59 -8.69 3.32 15.60
N GLY A 60 -8.07 4.44 15.27
CA GLY A 60 -8.08 5.06 13.95
C GLY A 60 -6.69 5.51 13.53
N TRP A 61 -6.63 6.20 12.39
CA TRP A 61 -5.40 6.85 11.95
C TRP A 61 -5.16 8.15 12.72
N ASN A 62 -3.91 8.39 13.15
CA ASN A 62 -3.51 9.64 13.76
C ASN A 62 -3.28 10.71 12.67
N LEU A 63 -4.33 11.45 12.33
CA LEU A 63 -4.30 12.47 11.27
C LEU A 63 -3.24 13.55 11.48
N PRO A 64 -3.05 14.11 12.70
CA PRO A 64 -1.99 15.09 12.93
C PRO A 64 -0.59 14.55 12.57
N LYS A 65 -0.29 13.30 12.91
CA LYS A 65 0.99 12.66 12.53
C LYS A 65 1.10 12.43 11.04
N LEU A 66 0.05 11.93 10.40
CA LEU A 66 0.04 11.68 8.96
C LEU A 66 0.26 12.99 8.18
N GLN A 67 -0.43 14.06 8.54
CA GLN A 67 -0.30 15.38 7.91
C GLN A 67 1.09 16.00 8.04
N SER A 68 1.85 15.62 9.08
CA SER A 68 3.21 16.10 9.29
C SER A 68 4.29 15.31 8.56
N LEU A 69 3.96 14.11 8.06
CA LEU A 69 4.93 13.16 7.53
C LEU A 69 4.66 12.79 6.07
N ILE A 70 3.39 12.76 5.66
CA ILE A 70 2.92 12.24 4.38
C ILE A 70 2.26 13.38 3.59
N SER A 71 2.36 13.31 2.26
CA SER A 71 1.72 14.27 1.36
C SER A 71 0.20 14.30 1.55
N HIS A 72 -0.41 15.47 1.41
CA HIS A 72 -1.84 15.66 1.62
C HIS A 72 -2.70 14.84 0.64
N ASP A 73 -2.20 14.56 -0.57
CA ASP A 73 -2.86 13.71 -1.57
C ASP A 73 -3.03 12.25 -1.12
N ASP A 74 -2.08 11.73 -0.34
CA ASP A 74 -2.09 10.34 0.14
C ASP A 74 -3.01 10.15 1.37
N ILE A 75 -3.25 11.22 2.14
CA ILE A 75 -4.06 11.17 3.36
C ILE A 75 -5.48 10.63 3.15
N PRO A 76 -6.27 11.10 2.15
CA PRO A 76 -7.62 10.56 1.92
C PRO A 76 -7.59 9.07 1.56
N LEU A 77 -6.56 8.61 0.84
CA LEU A 77 -6.38 7.19 0.51
C LEU A 77 -6.11 6.36 1.78
N ILE A 78 -5.24 6.86 2.65
CA ILE A 78 -4.92 6.23 3.94
C ILE A 78 -6.17 6.21 4.84
N GLN A 79 -6.92 7.30 4.93
CA GLN A 79 -8.16 7.38 5.70
C GLN A 79 -9.23 6.41 5.20
N SER A 80 -9.25 6.11 3.89
CA SER A 80 -10.14 5.09 3.33
C SER A 80 -9.78 3.66 3.75
N LEU A 81 -8.56 3.42 4.27
CA LEU A 81 -8.18 2.12 4.79
C LEU A 81 -8.87 1.86 6.13
N ARG A 82 -9.65 0.78 6.16
CA ARG A 82 -10.28 0.30 7.39
C ARG A 82 -9.24 -0.42 8.24
N LEU A 83 -8.83 0.23 9.34
CA LEU A 83 -8.01 -0.43 10.35
C LEU A 83 -8.83 -1.56 11.01
N PRO A 84 -8.25 -2.76 11.17
CA PRO A 84 -8.95 -3.84 11.83
C PRO A 84 -9.12 -3.54 13.32
N ARG A 85 -10.32 -3.80 13.85
CA ARG A 85 -10.61 -3.66 15.29
C ARG A 85 -9.89 -4.69 16.16
N SER A 86 -9.43 -5.78 15.54
CA SER A 86 -8.64 -6.85 16.15
C SER A 86 -7.21 -6.78 15.67
N SER A 87 -6.24 -7.07 16.54
CA SER A 87 -4.82 -7.25 16.24
C SER A 87 -4.57 -8.47 15.34
N ARG A 88 -4.98 -8.37 14.07
CA ARG A 88 -4.60 -9.31 13.01
C ARG A 88 -3.24 -8.90 12.45
N SER A 89 -2.44 -9.90 12.08
CA SER A 89 -1.17 -9.67 11.39
C SER A 89 -1.40 -8.97 10.06
N ASP A 90 -0.40 -8.18 9.64
CA ASP A 90 -0.33 -7.63 8.29
C ASP A 90 -0.39 -8.76 7.25
N GLY A 91 -1.03 -8.48 6.12
CA GLY A 91 -1.28 -9.46 5.08
C GLY A 91 -1.05 -8.89 3.68
N TYR A 92 -1.38 -9.67 2.66
CA TYR A 92 -1.33 -9.24 1.27
C TYR A 92 -2.69 -9.41 0.61
N CYS A 93 -3.08 -8.43 -0.19
CA CYS A 93 -4.25 -8.45 -1.05
C CYS A 93 -3.83 -8.18 -2.50
N TRP A 94 -4.58 -8.73 -3.44
CA TRP A 94 -4.36 -8.51 -4.86
C TRP A 94 -4.96 -7.17 -5.30
N ALA A 95 -4.12 -6.18 -5.58
CA ALA A 95 -4.52 -4.82 -5.95
C ALA A 95 -5.45 -4.72 -7.18
N PRO A 96 -5.26 -5.55 -8.24
CA PRO A 96 -6.11 -5.49 -9.44
C PRO A 96 -7.57 -5.89 -9.23
N THR A 97 -7.91 -6.56 -8.13
CA THR A 97 -9.29 -6.99 -7.86
C THR A 97 -9.89 -6.23 -6.70
N LYS A 98 -11.13 -5.76 -6.85
CA LYS A 98 -11.88 -5.09 -5.76
C LYS A 98 -12.04 -5.98 -4.52
N SER A 99 -12.04 -7.29 -4.73
CA SER A 99 -12.13 -8.29 -3.66
C SER A 99 -10.79 -8.56 -2.97
N GLY A 100 -9.66 -8.08 -3.50
CA GLY A 100 -8.32 -8.40 -3.01
C GLY A 100 -7.89 -9.85 -3.26
N ALA A 101 -8.66 -10.63 -4.01
CA ALA A 101 -8.38 -12.03 -4.30
C ALA A 101 -7.58 -12.17 -5.61
N TYR A 102 -6.53 -12.98 -5.57
CA TYR A 102 -5.79 -13.34 -6.77
C TYR A 102 -6.62 -14.29 -7.64
N THR A 103 -6.76 -13.96 -8.92
CA THR A 103 -7.26 -14.88 -9.94
C THR A 103 -6.28 -14.94 -11.10
N VAL A 104 -6.17 -16.10 -11.75
CA VAL A 104 -5.30 -16.29 -12.94
C VAL A 104 -5.61 -15.25 -14.02
N GLN A 105 -6.89 -14.92 -14.21
CA GLN A 105 -7.35 -13.87 -15.13
C GLN A 105 -6.80 -12.49 -14.76
N SER A 106 -6.85 -12.10 -13.49
CA SER A 106 -6.30 -10.82 -13.03
C SER A 106 -4.77 -10.76 -13.09
N GLY A 107 -4.08 -11.88 -12.89
CA GLY A 107 -2.63 -11.99 -13.08
C GLY A 107 -2.24 -11.82 -14.55
N TYR A 108 -3.00 -12.41 -15.46
CA TYR A 108 -2.79 -12.27 -16.90
C TYR A 108 -3.09 -10.85 -17.39
N ALA A 109 -4.19 -10.23 -16.94
CA ALA A 109 -4.52 -8.84 -17.27
C ALA A 109 -3.41 -7.86 -16.87
N LEU A 110 -2.89 -7.98 -15.63
CA LEU A 110 -1.77 -7.18 -15.16
C LEU A 110 -0.50 -7.40 -16.00
N ALA A 111 -0.24 -8.65 -16.40
CA ALA A 111 0.90 -8.97 -17.27
C ALA A 111 0.76 -8.31 -18.65
N MET A 112 -0.45 -8.30 -19.22
CA MET A 112 -0.73 -7.64 -20.50
C MET A 112 -0.59 -6.12 -20.42
N GLU A 113 -1.06 -5.48 -19.34
CA GLU A 113 -0.90 -4.03 -19.14
C GLU A 113 0.58 -3.61 -19.01
N MET A 114 1.39 -4.43 -18.33
CA MET A 114 2.83 -4.19 -18.21
C MET A 114 3.60 -4.43 -19.51
N ASP A 115 3.17 -5.40 -20.32
CA ASP A 115 3.74 -5.67 -21.64
C ASP A 115 3.38 -4.56 -22.63
N SER A 116 2.14 -4.08 -22.61
CA SER A 116 1.67 -3.00 -23.49
C SER A 116 2.31 -1.64 -23.19
N THR A 117 2.84 -1.43 -21.97
CA THR A 117 3.62 -0.24 -21.59
C THR A 117 5.07 -0.27 -22.12
N ARG A 118 5.55 -1.41 -22.64
CA ARG A 118 6.91 -1.56 -23.20
C ARG A 118 7.00 -1.36 -24.71
N ALA A 119 5.91 -1.01 -25.38
CA ALA A 119 5.97 -0.64 -26.79
C ALA A 119 6.65 0.73 -26.95
N PRO A 120 7.77 0.84 -27.69
CA PRO A 120 8.36 2.14 -27.99
C PRO A 120 7.38 2.97 -28.83
N PRO A 121 7.29 4.30 -28.62
CA PRO A 121 6.56 5.15 -29.56
C PRO A 121 7.23 5.04 -30.93
N LEU A 122 6.40 4.92 -31.98
CA LEU A 122 6.82 4.99 -33.38
C LEU A 122 7.45 6.35 -33.70
#